data_AF-A0A8K0K070-F1
#
_entry.id   AF-A0A8K0K070-F1
#
_cell.length_a   1.000
_cell.length_b   1.000
_cell.length_c   1.000
_cell.angle_alpha   90.00
_cell.angle_beta   90.00
_cell.angle_gamma   90.00
#
_symmetry.space_group_name_H-M   'P 1'
#
loop_
_entity.id
_entity.type
_entity.pdbx_description
1 polymer ?
#
loop_
_entity_poly.entity_id
_entity_poly.type
_entity_poly.pdbx_seq_one_letter_code
_entity_poly.pdbx_strand_id
1 'polypeptide(L)'
;MQSNQITATFAQVSKLYVFKMEKYTKGKCIEEPLERSRVPIDCLPETFLWMKVKPNSKLRNLLGLATNFLKDEQVVLWTGSGPAVIKAISCAEIMKRKFNNLHQITKLCFRKVTETWDPISDGLDELVVEREVPTIHILLSKDALDSNELGYQPPGDSKAFQGSGQNPKGKNSIHSGRARNYQPRQKKVTATGKEVKFNSKFDDPKRFTEQRDEKILKRKRESECEANNGSLKQ
;
A
#
# COMPACT_ATOMS: atom_id res chain seq x y z
N MET A 1 4.12 26.86 -11.69
CA MET A 1 5.46 26.25 -11.66
C MET A 1 5.87 25.86 -10.23
N GLN A 2 5.09 25.03 -9.52
CA GLN A 2 5.41 24.66 -8.12
C GLN A 2 5.26 23.16 -7.80
N SER A 3 4.93 22.28 -8.76
CA SER A 3 4.78 20.85 -8.47
C SER A 3 6.09 20.05 -8.48
N ASN A 4 7.21 20.63 -8.92
CA ASN A 4 8.51 19.95 -8.98
C ASN A 4 9.36 20.13 -7.71
N GLN A 5 8.99 21.05 -6.82
CA GLN A 5 9.71 21.30 -5.57
C GLN A 5 9.43 20.19 -4.54
N ILE A 6 8.17 19.73 -4.43
CA ILE A 6 7.75 18.76 -3.40
C ILE A 6 8.34 17.35 -3.65
N THR A 7 8.40 16.92 -4.91
CA THR A 7 8.98 15.61 -5.28
C THR A 7 10.51 15.61 -5.14
N ALA A 8 11.17 16.74 -5.39
CA ALA A 8 12.61 16.90 -5.23
C ALA A 8 13.02 16.80 -3.74
N THR A 9 12.24 17.39 -2.83
CA THR A 9 12.49 17.30 -1.39
C THR A 9 12.44 15.87 -0.84
N PHE A 10 11.52 15.00 -1.27
CA PHE A 10 11.45 13.64 -0.70
C PHE A 10 12.62 12.76 -1.15
N ALA A 11 13.06 12.89 -2.41
CA ALA A 11 14.21 12.16 -2.94
C ALA A 11 15.56 12.70 -2.41
N GLN A 12 15.67 14.01 -2.17
CA GLN A 12 16.87 14.61 -1.56
C GLN A 12 16.95 14.31 -0.07
N VAL A 13 15.84 14.34 0.68
CA VAL A 13 15.82 14.00 2.11
C VAL A 13 16.09 12.50 2.33
N SER A 14 15.61 11.62 1.43
CA SER A 14 15.93 10.19 1.50
C SER A 14 17.38 9.86 1.10
N LYS A 15 18.02 10.66 0.23
CA LYS A 15 19.47 10.56 -0.05
C LYS A 15 20.34 11.14 1.08
N LEU A 16 19.84 12.12 1.83
CA LEU A 16 20.55 12.76 2.95
C LEU A 16 20.69 11.85 4.20
N TYR A 17 19.95 10.74 4.26
CA TYR A 17 19.96 9.80 5.39
C TYR A 17 20.61 8.45 5.07
N VAL A 18 21.36 8.37 3.95
CA VAL A 18 22.25 7.24 3.69
C VAL A 18 23.60 7.60 4.30
N PHE A 19 23.78 7.29 5.59
CA PHE A 19 25.09 7.34 6.23
C PHE A 19 26.00 6.36 5.49
N LYS A 20 26.87 6.90 4.62
CA LYS A 20 27.92 6.13 3.98
C LYS A 20 29.08 6.05 4.96
N MET A 21 29.24 4.91 5.63
CA MET A 21 30.39 4.65 6.50
C MET A 21 31.57 4.22 5.63
N GLU A 22 32.64 5.00 5.60
CA GLU A 22 33.77 4.78 4.67
C GLU A 22 34.64 3.57 5.04
N LYS A 23 34.65 3.16 6.31
CA LYS A 23 35.46 2.03 6.83
C LYS A 23 34.62 0.83 7.30
N TYR A 24 33.31 0.89 7.09
CA TYR A 24 32.38 -0.14 7.57
C TYR A 24 31.38 -0.53 6.50
N THR A 25 31.09 -1.81 6.40
CA THR A 25 30.01 -2.35 5.59
C THR A 25 28.79 -2.60 6.46
N LYS A 26 27.60 -2.32 5.95
CA LYS A 26 26.36 -2.58 6.68
C LYS A 26 26.16 -4.08 6.86
N GLY A 27 26.18 -4.53 8.11
CA GLY A 27 25.87 -5.89 8.50
C GLY A 27 24.37 -6.08 8.69
N LYS A 28 23.96 -6.56 9.87
CA LYS A 28 22.58 -6.93 10.17
C LYS A 28 21.76 -5.70 10.57
N CYS A 29 20.54 -5.61 10.07
CA CYS A 29 19.56 -4.59 10.48
C CYS A 29 18.39 -5.29 11.18
N ILE A 30 18.25 -5.05 12.48
CA ILE A 30 17.22 -5.66 13.31
C ILE A 30 16.22 -4.59 13.72
N GLU A 31 14.99 -4.70 13.20
CA GLU A 31 13.87 -3.93 13.72
C GLU A 31 13.35 -4.58 14.99
N GLU A 32 13.15 -3.80 16.04
CA GLU A 32 12.45 -4.21 17.26
C GLU A 32 11.10 -4.87 16.92
N PRO A 33 10.67 -5.99 17.51
CA PRO A 33 9.41 -6.66 17.12
C PRO A 33 8.14 -5.81 17.29
N LEU A 34 7.12 -6.05 16.46
CA LEU A 34 5.78 -5.47 16.66
C LEU A 34 4.95 -6.36 17.60
N GLU A 35 4.81 -5.92 18.84
CA GLU A 35 4.05 -6.55 19.92
C GLU A 35 2.80 -5.74 20.26
N ARG A 36 1.72 -6.43 20.67
CA ARG A 36 0.44 -5.78 20.98
C ARG A 36 0.55 -4.78 22.14
N SER A 37 1.34 -5.12 23.16
CA SER A 37 1.60 -4.27 24.33
C SER A 37 2.26 -2.92 24.01
N ARG A 38 2.87 -2.79 22.84
CA ARG A 38 3.59 -1.58 22.41
C ARG A 38 2.76 -0.69 21.48
N VAL A 39 1.56 -1.11 21.12
CA VAL A 39 0.64 -0.28 20.34
C VAL A 39 0.06 0.78 21.29
N PRO A 40 0.27 2.07 21.05
CA PRO A 40 -0.15 3.15 21.97
C PRO A 40 -1.64 3.48 21.81
N ILE A 41 -2.49 2.45 21.82
CA ILE A 41 -3.96 2.55 21.73
C ILE A 41 -4.53 1.78 22.91
N ASP A 42 -5.00 2.49 23.92
CA ASP A 42 -5.39 1.92 25.21
C ASP A 42 -6.63 1.02 25.10
N CYS A 43 -7.55 1.37 24.20
CA CYS A 43 -8.81 0.66 23.98
C CYS A 43 -8.77 -0.31 22.77
N LEU A 44 -7.63 -0.99 22.55
CA LEU A 44 -7.53 -1.95 21.45
C LEU A 44 -8.36 -3.21 21.74
N PRO A 45 -9.32 -3.60 20.87
CA PRO A 45 -10.18 -4.77 21.10
C PRO A 45 -9.37 -6.08 21.09
N GLU A 46 -9.87 -7.13 21.73
CA GLU A 46 -9.21 -8.44 21.81
C GLU A 46 -9.00 -9.06 20.42
N THR A 47 -10.05 -9.02 19.59
CA THR A 47 -10.03 -9.51 18.21
C THR A 47 -9.95 -8.35 17.23
N PHE A 48 -8.93 -8.36 16.38
CA PHE A 48 -8.74 -7.37 15.32
C PHE A 48 -7.74 -7.92 14.29
N LEU A 49 -7.84 -7.44 13.05
CA LEU A 49 -6.85 -7.77 12.03
C LEU A 49 -5.69 -6.77 12.09
N TRP A 50 -4.50 -7.26 12.46
CA TRP A 50 -3.29 -6.45 12.45
C TRP A 50 -2.56 -6.49 11.11
N MET A 51 -2.70 -5.42 10.34
CA MET A 51 -2.04 -5.21 9.06
C MET A 51 -0.67 -4.54 9.22
N LYS A 52 0.38 -5.36 9.30
CA LYS A 52 1.78 -4.90 9.35
C LYS A 52 2.29 -4.58 7.94
N VAL A 53 2.30 -3.30 7.58
CA VAL A 53 2.69 -2.80 6.26
C VAL A 53 4.20 -2.69 6.14
N LYS A 54 4.76 -3.29 5.10
CA LYS A 54 6.19 -3.23 4.75
C LYS A 54 6.43 -2.45 3.46
N PRO A 55 7.66 -1.93 3.23
CA PRO A 55 7.98 -1.15 2.02
C PRO A 55 7.72 -1.91 0.72
N ASN A 56 7.84 -3.23 0.71
CA ASN A 56 7.59 -4.09 -0.45
C ASN A 56 6.17 -4.70 -0.50
N SER A 57 5.32 -4.49 0.52
CA SER A 57 3.96 -5.02 0.53
C SER A 57 3.16 -4.54 -0.67
N LYS A 58 2.44 -5.47 -1.32
CA LYS A 58 1.57 -5.18 -2.46
C LYS A 58 0.22 -4.65 -1.97
N LEU A 59 -0.11 -3.41 -2.34
CA LEU A 59 -1.37 -2.75 -1.95
C LEU A 59 -2.60 -3.60 -2.24
N ARG A 60 -2.67 -4.23 -3.43
CA ARG A 60 -3.79 -5.10 -3.83
C ARG A 60 -4.03 -6.23 -2.81
N ASN A 61 -2.96 -6.85 -2.32
CA ASN A 61 -3.07 -7.97 -1.39
C ASN A 61 -3.52 -7.48 -0.02
N LEU A 62 -2.91 -6.40 0.47
CA LEU A 62 -3.26 -5.79 1.76
C LEU A 62 -4.74 -5.36 1.79
N LEU A 63 -5.15 -4.62 0.77
CA LEU A 63 -6.52 -4.11 0.66
C LEU A 63 -7.52 -5.24 0.43
N GLY A 64 -7.18 -6.26 -0.37
CA GLY A 64 -8.05 -7.41 -0.58
C GLY A 64 -8.33 -8.16 0.72
N LEU A 65 -7.29 -8.47 1.48
CA LEU A 65 -7.40 -9.12 2.79
C LEU A 65 -8.21 -8.26 3.77
N ALA A 66 -7.84 -6.99 3.93
CA ALA A 66 -8.50 -6.10 4.88
C ALA A 66 -9.95 -5.78 4.49
N THR A 67 -10.27 -5.67 3.20
CA THR A 67 -11.65 -5.45 2.74
C THR A 67 -12.53 -6.66 3.07
N ASN A 68 -12.01 -7.89 2.90
CA ASN A 68 -12.78 -9.09 3.21
C ASN A 68 -12.96 -9.22 4.73
N PHE A 69 -11.89 -9.05 5.50
CA PHE A 69 -11.97 -9.10 6.96
C PHE A 69 -12.95 -8.06 7.51
N LEU A 70 -12.81 -6.80 7.13
CA LEU A 70 -13.66 -5.72 7.63
C LEU A 70 -15.12 -5.81 7.15
N LYS A 71 -15.49 -6.72 6.23
CA LYS A 71 -16.91 -6.97 5.94
C LYS A 71 -17.58 -7.74 7.07
N ASP A 72 -16.92 -8.78 7.55
CA ASP A 72 -17.44 -9.70 8.56
C ASP A 72 -17.09 -9.25 9.98
N GLU A 73 -15.90 -8.67 10.13
CA GLU A 73 -15.33 -8.20 11.39
C GLU A 73 -15.39 -6.67 11.49
N GLN A 74 -15.18 -6.15 12.70
CA GLN A 74 -15.40 -4.74 12.99
C GLN A 74 -14.14 -3.88 12.95
N VAL A 75 -12.94 -4.45 13.19
CA VAL A 75 -11.74 -3.65 13.48
C VAL A 75 -10.47 -4.10 12.75
N VAL A 76 -9.79 -3.15 12.12
CA VAL A 76 -8.50 -3.34 11.44
C VAL A 76 -7.47 -2.34 11.97
N LEU A 77 -6.28 -2.81 12.33
CA LEU A 77 -5.14 -1.96 12.71
C LEU A 77 -4.10 -1.94 11.60
N TRP A 78 -3.85 -0.79 11.00
CA TRP A 78 -2.74 -0.58 10.08
C TRP A 78 -1.51 -0.11 10.83
N THR A 79 -0.37 -0.74 10.59
CA THR A 79 0.92 -0.30 11.14
C THR A 79 1.95 -0.19 10.05
N GLY A 80 2.63 0.96 9.96
CA GLY A 80 3.73 1.18 9.03
C GLY A 80 4.86 1.93 9.71
N SER A 81 6.09 1.52 9.44
CA SER A 81 7.31 2.15 9.99
C SER A 81 8.20 2.65 8.87
N GLY A 82 8.87 3.79 9.09
CA GLY A 82 9.80 4.40 8.14
C GLY A 82 9.19 4.55 6.75
N PRO A 83 9.81 3.99 5.68
CA PRO A 83 9.29 4.10 4.31
C PRO A 83 7.88 3.53 4.10
N ALA A 84 7.37 2.68 5.02
CA ALA A 84 6.04 2.08 4.91
C ALA A 84 4.91 2.97 5.46
N VAL A 85 5.22 4.07 6.17
CA VAL A 85 4.24 4.96 6.79
C VAL A 85 3.22 5.47 5.77
N ILE A 86 3.68 6.02 4.65
CA ILE A 86 2.82 6.57 3.59
C ILE A 86 1.90 5.50 3.02
N LYS A 87 2.38 4.25 2.91
CA LYS A 87 1.57 3.14 2.41
C LYS A 87 0.49 2.73 3.41
N ALA A 88 0.79 2.72 4.71
CA ALA A 88 -0.19 2.45 5.75
C ALA A 88 -1.32 3.49 5.75
N ILE A 89 -0.97 4.78 5.65
CA ILE A 89 -1.95 5.87 5.48
C ILE A 89 -2.79 5.65 4.23
N SER A 90 -2.14 5.37 3.09
CA SER A 90 -2.84 5.12 1.83
C SER A 90 -3.83 3.95 1.93
N CYS A 91 -3.45 2.87 2.62
CA CYS A 91 -4.36 1.74 2.88
C CYS A 91 -5.59 2.19 3.68
N ALA A 92 -5.39 2.90 4.78
CA ALA A 92 -6.47 3.40 5.62
C ALA A 92 -7.42 4.32 4.83
N GLU A 93 -6.89 5.26 4.06
CA GLU A 93 -7.69 6.18 3.24
C GLU A 93 -8.47 5.47 2.13
N ILE A 94 -7.91 4.42 1.52
CA ILE A 94 -8.65 3.61 0.54
C ILE A 94 -9.77 2.85 1.24
N MET A 95 -9.54 2.31 2.44
CA MET A 95 -10.58 1.62 3.21
C MET A 95 -11.73 2.56 3.58
N LYS A 96 -11.45 3.78 4.05
CA LYS A 96 -12.48 4.79 4.35
C LYS A 96 -13.31 5.21 3.12
N ARG A 97 -12.75 5.15 1.91
CA ARG A 97 -13.53 5.39 0.67
C ARG A 97 -14.44 4.21 0.31
N LYS A 98 -14.09 3.00 0.73
CA LYS A 98 -14.89 1.78 0.45
C LYS A 98 -16.00 1.58 1.47
N PHE A 99 -15.80 2.06 2.70
CA PHE A 99 -16.73 1.91 3.82
C PHE A 99 -17.04 3.29 4.39
N ASN A 100 -18.29 3.74 4.25
CA ASN A 100 -18.68 5.12 4.57
C ASN A 100 -18.76 5.42 6.07
N ASN A 101 -18.74 4.39 6.93
CA ASN A 101 -18.92 4.52 8.37
C ASN A 101 -17.76 3.89 9.15
N LEU A 102 -16.55 4.44 9.03
CA LEU A 102 -15.39 3.99 9.81
C LEU A 102 -14.92 5.09 10.75
N HIS A 103 -14.93 4.78 12.04
CA HIS A 103 -14.23 5.52 13.08
C HIS A 103 -12.74 5.24 12.98
N GLN A 104 -11.91 6.25 13.25
CA GLN A 104 -10.47 6.11 13.19
C GLN A 104 -9.81 6.61 14.47
N ILE A 105 -8.77 5.92 14.93
CA ILE A 105 -7.78 6.46 15.89
C ILE A 105 -6.40 6.34 15.25
N THR A 106 -5.66 7.46 15.19
CA THR A 106 -4.29 7.49 14.68
C THR A 106 -3.31 7.84 15.79
N LYS A 107 -2.27 7.01 15.94
CA LYS A 107 -1.19 7.23 16.90
C LYS A 107 0.17 7.14 16.23
N LEU A 108 1.11 7.95 16.71
CA LEU A 108 2.49 7.98 16.26
C LEU A 108 3.41 7.55 17.40
N CYS A 109 4.42 6.76 17.07
CA CYS A 109 5.46 6.37 18.01
C CYS A 109 6.79 6.19 17.27
N PHE A 110 7.86 6.01 18.02
CA PHE A 110 9.15 5.59 17.50
C PHE A 110 9.41 4.13 17.84
N ARG A 111 10.06 3.41 16.93
CA ARG A 111 10.53 2.04 17.15
C ARG A 111 12.02 1.97 16.95
N LYS A 112 12.70 1.19 17.79
CA LYS A 112 14.15 1.05 17.70
C LYS A 112 14.54 0.14 16.55
N VAL A 113 15.60 0.52 15.85
CA VAL A 113 16.28 -0.30 14.85
C VAL A 113 17.74 -0.33 15.18
N THR A 114 18.27 -1.53 15.40
CA THR A 114 19.67 -1.78 15.70
C THR A 114 20.36 -2.27 14.44
N GLU A 115 21.39 -1.54 14.00
CA GLU A 115 22.20 -1.86 12.83
C GLU A 115 23.61 -2.22 13.27
N THR A 116 24.07 -3.42 12.91
CA THR A 116 25.47 -3.81 13.07
C THR A 116 26.25 -3.48 11.81
N TRP A 117 27.51 -3.08 11.99
CA TRP A 117 28.39 -2.62 10.93
C TRP A 117 29.75 -3.31 11.08
N ASP A 118 30.10 -4.07 10.06
CA ASP A 118 31.33 -4.87 10.03
C ASP A 118 32.51 -4.02 9.53
N PRO A 119 33.68 -4.09 10.17
CA PRO A 119 34.86 -3.33 9.75
C PRO A 119 35.42 -3.84 8.41
N ILE A 120 35.89 -2.91 7.57
CA ILE A 120 36.50 -3.22 6.26
C ILE A 120 38.01 -3.51 6.38
N SER A 121 38.66 -3.01 7.43
CA SER A 121 40.11 -3.12 7.64
C SER A 121 40.42 -3.79 8.97
N ASP A 122 41.48 -4.59 8.99
CA ASP A 122 41.97 -5.25 10.20
C ASP A 122 42.37 -4.21 11.26
N GLY A 123 41.96 -4.43 12.51
CA GLY A 123 42.23 -3.54 13.65
C GLY A 123 41.12 -2.54 14.00
N LEU A 124 39.92 -2.68 13.42
CA LEU A 124 38.71 -1.95 13.82
C LEU A 124 37.70 -2.90 14.47
N ASP A 125 36.95 -2.40 15.46
CA ASP A 125 35.90 -3.16 16.15
C ASP A 125 34.55 -3.04 15.42
N GLU A 126 33.67 -4.03 15.62
CA GLU A 126 32.28 -4.00 15.17
C GLU A 126 31.53 -2.79 15.77
N LEU A 127 30.74 -2.10 14.94
CA LEU A 127 29.95 -0.96 15.38
C LEU A 127 28.46 -1.32 15.43
N VAL A 128 27.82 -0.99 16.56
CA VAL A 128 26.36 -1.12 16.74
C VAL A 128 25.75 0.27 16.80
N VAL A 129 24.83 0.55 15.88
CA VAL A 129 24.10 1.82 15.81
C VAL A 129 22.63 1.58 16.08
N GLU A 130 22.09 2.20 17.13
CA GLU A 130 20.64 2.27 17.36
C GLU A 130 20.08 3.54 16.75
N ARG A 131 18.98 3.42 16.02
CA ARG A 131 18.21 4.55 15.51
C ARG A 131 16.73 4.36 15.78
N GLU A 132 16.05 5.48 15.94
CA GLU A 132 14.60 5.51 16.09
C GLU A 132 13.92 5.67 14.72
N VAL A 133 12.86 4.89 14.50
CA VAL A 133 12.10 4.89 13.25
C VAL A 133 10.67 5.32 13.52
N PRO A 134 10.18 6.38 12.86
CA PRO A 134 8.81 6.82 13.02
C PRO A 134 7.86 5.72 12.55
N THR A 135 6.86 5.45 13.37
CA THR A 135 5.86 4.41 13.18
C THR A 135 4.48 5.00 13.38
N ILE A 136 3.56 4.67 12.47
CA ILE A 136 2.16 5.05 12.54
C ILE A 136 1.30 3.82 12.81
N HIS A 137 0.32 3.99 13.70
CA HIS A 137 -0.76 3.07 13.98
C HIS A 137 -2.08 3.74 13.62
N ILE A 138 -2.88 3.13 12.75
CA ILE A 138 -4.20 3.62 12.35
C ILE A 138 -5.22 2.52 12.60
N LEU A 139 -6.01 2.67 13.64
CA LEU A 139 -7.14 1.80 13.92
C LEU A 139 -8.34 2.28 13.10
N LEU A 140 -9.02 1.36 12.42
CA LEU A 140 -10.30 1.59 11.77
C LEU A 140 -11.33 0.65 12.37
N SER A 141 -12.45 1.21 12.81
CA SER A 141 -13.55 0.48 13.43
C SER A 141 -14.89 0.88 12.80
N LYS A 142 -15.79 -0.08 12.60
CA LYS A 142 -17.20 0.20 12.28
C LYS A 142 -17.98 0.64 13.51
N ASP A 143 -17.63 0.09 14.67
CA ASP A 143 -18.22 0.47 15.96
C ASP A 143 -17.63 1.80 16.43
N ALA A 144 -18.43 2.54 17.20
CA ALA A 144 -18.01 3.81 17.76
C ALA A 144 -16.77 3.63 18.66
N LEU A 145 -15.76 4.45 18.41
CA LEU A 145 -14.59 4.60 19.28
C LEU A 145 -14.78 5.80 20.21
N ASP A 146 -14.01 5.88 21.28
CA ASP A 146 -14.04 7.04 22.19
C ASP A 146 -13.69 8.33 21.41
N SER A 147 -14.63 9.28 21.38
CA SER A 147 -14.44 10.54 20.67
C SER A 147 -13.51 11.52 21.38
N ASN A 148 -13.21 11.28 22.67
CA ASN A 148 -12.26 12.09 23.44
C ASN A 148 -10.81 11.63 23.27
N GLU A 149 -10.61 10.44 22.68
CA GLU A 149 -9.29 9.86 22.49
C GLU A 149 -8.45 10.70 21.51
N LEU A 150 -7.21 11.02 21.89
CA LEU A 150 -6.33 11.80 21.03
C LEU A 150 -6.06 11.06 19.72
N GLY A 151 -6.25 11.76 18.60
CA GLY A 151 -6.10 11.18 17.27
C GLY A 151 -7.36 10.50 16.74
N TYR A 152 -8.49 10.59 17.47
CA TYR A 152 -9.80 10.19 16.97
C TYR A 152 -10.22 11.04 15.77
N GLN A 153 -10.84 10.40 14.78
CA GLN A 153 -11.49 11.02 13.63
C GLN A 153 -12.83 10.34 13.38
N PRO A 154 -13.96 11.09 13.31
CA PRO A 154 -15.27 10.52 13.08
C PRO A 154 -15.43 10.04 11.62
N PRO A 155 -16.41 9.15 11.36
CA PRO A 155 -16.74 8.75 10.00
C PRO A 155 -17.14 9.94 9.14
N GLY A 156 -16.79 9.89 7.85
CA GLY A 156 -17.18 10.92 6.89
C GLY A 156 -16.36 12.22 6.93
N ASP A 157 -15.44 12.40 7.89
CA ASP A 157 -14.54 13.57 7.92
C ASP A 157 -13.38 13.45 6.93
N SER A 158 -13.62 12.81 5.78
CA SER A 158 -12.73 12.82 4.63
C SER A 158 -12.81 14.19 3.95
N LYS A 159 -12.44 15.26 4.68
CA LYS A 159 -12.11 16.53 4.06
C LYS A 159 -10.92 16.28 3.16
N ALA A 160 -11.21 15.99 1.89
CA ALA A 160 -10.25 16.14 0.83
C ALA A 160 -9.64 17.52 1.05
N PHE A 161 -8.32 17.57 1.22
CA PHE A 161 -7.57 18.80 1.13
C PHE A 161 -7.76 19.31 -0.31
N GLN A 162 -8.91 19.94 -0.56
CA GLN A 162 -9.17 20.75 -1.72
C GLN A 162 -8.27 21.95 -1.47
N GLY A 163 -7.05 21.90 -2.00
CA GLY A 163 -6.17 23.04 -2.00
C GLY A 163 -7.00 24.23 -2.46
N SER A 164 -7.11 25.25 -1.60
CA SER A 164 -7.87 26.45 -1.85
C SER A 164 -7.19 27.26 -2.96
N GLY A 165 -7.26 26.77 -4.19
CA GLY A 165 -7.07 27.56 -5.39
C GLY A 165 -8.34 28.37 -5.57
N GLN A 166 -8.38 29.56 -4.98
CA GLN A 166 -9.37 30.57 -5.34
C GLN A 166 -9.18 30.90 -6.82
N ASN A 167 -9.97 30.30 -7.70
CA ASN A 167 -10.16 30.82 -9.05
C ASN A 167 -11.33 31.82 -8.98
N PRO A 168 -11.10 33.12 -9.20
CA PRO A 168 -12.18 34.09 -9.22
C PRO A 168 -13.11 33.80 -10.40
N LYS A 169 -14.41 33.94 -10.11
CA LYS A 169 -15.53 33.71 -11.01
C LYS A 169 -15.39 34.52 -12.32
N GLY A 170 -15.33 33.81 -13.45
CA GLY A 170 -15.66 34.36 -14.76
C GLY A 170 -16.94 33.70 -15.28
N LYS A 171 -18.07 34.43 -15.24
CA LYS A 171 -19.27 34.08 -16.01
C LYS A 171 -18.92 34.22 -17.49
N ASN A 172 -19.26 33.23 -18.33
CA ASN A 172 -19.76 33.48 -19.68
C ASN A 172 -20.51 32.25 -20.20
N SER A 173 -21.76 32.51 -20.56
CA SER A 173 -22.72 31.60 -21.18
C SER A 173 -22.38 31.33 -22.65
N ILE A 174 -22.55 30.07 -23.03
CA ILE A 174 -23.00 29.53 -24.33
C ILE A 174 -22.36 30.14 -25.59
N HIS A 175 -21.50 29.35 -26.25
CA HIS A 175 -21.52 29.21 -27.72
C HIS A 175 -21.18 27.77 -28.12
N SER A 176 -22.06 27.22 -28.93
CA SER A 176 -21.99 25.95 -29.63
C SER A 176 -20.76 25.83 -30.54
N GLY A 177 -20.18 24.63 -30.60
CA GLY A 177 -19.51 24.10 -31.79
C GLY A 177 -18.05 24.51 -32.02
N ARG A 178 -17.12 23.61 -31.66
CA ARG A 178 -16.09 23.07 -32.58
C ARG A 178 -15.20 22.08 -31.85
N ALA A 179 -15.29 20.81 -32.25
CA ALA A 179 -14.30 19.80 -31.93
C ALA A 179 -12.91 20.29 -32.41
N ARG A 180 -11.98 20.48 -31.48
CA ARG A 180 -10.57 20.74 -31.81
C ARG A 180 -9.80 19.43 -31.78
N ASN A 181 -9.28 19.10 -32.96
CA ASN A 181 -8.43 17.97 -33.30
C ASN A 181 -7.36 17.68 -32.25
N TYR A 182 -7.45 16.49 -31.66
CA TYR A 182 -6.30 15.80 -31.09
C TYR A 182 -5.51 15.20 -32.26
N GLN A 183 -4.34 15.76 -32.57
CA GLN A 183 -3.37 15.06 -33.43
C GLN A 183 -2.59 14.05 -32.56
N PRO A 184 -2.72 12.73 -32.80
CA PRO A 184 -1.88 11.76 -32.13
C PRO A 184 -0.46 11.82 -32.72
N ARG A 185 0.52 11.86 -31.82
CA ARG A 185 1.95 11.63 -32.09
C ARG A 185 2.12 10.33 -32.91
N GLN A 186 2.67 10.43 -34.12
CA GLN A 186 2.92 9.30 -35.02
C GLN A 186 3.74 8.20 -34.32
N LYS A 187 3.19 6.99 -34.25
CA LYS A 187 3.91 5.78 -33.85
C LYS A 187 4.64 5.20 -35.06
N LYS A 188 5.95 4.96 -34.92
CA LYS A 188 6.77 4.20 -35.88
C LYS A 188 6.18 2.79 -36.07
N VAL A 189 6.01 2.39 -37.33
CA VAL A 189 5.57 1.06 -37.75
C VAL A 189 6.80 0.20 -38.00
N THR A 190 6.89 -0.96 -37.36
CA THR A 190 7.76 -2.07 -37.79
C THR A 190 6.96 -2.99 -38.70
N ALA A 191 7.61 -3.47 -39.76
CA ALA A 191 7.01 -4.27 -40.83
C ALA A 191 6.61 -5.67 -40.33
N THR A 192 5.32 -5.89 -40.13
CA THR A 192 4.58 -7.15 -40.32
C THR A 192 3.13 -6.87 -39.94
N GLY A 193 2.25 -6.79 -40.94
CA GLY A 193 0.86 -6.38 -40.75
C GLY A 193 0.05 -7.38 -39.92
N LYS A 194 -0.49 -6.91 -38.79
CA LYS A 194 -1.71 -7.40 -38.13
C LYS A 194 -2.23 -6.34 -37.16
N GLU A 195 -3.49 -5.95 -37.36
CA GLU A 195 -4.22 -4.92 -36.61
C GLU A 195 -4.44 -5.35 -35.14
N VAL A 196 -4.06 -4.52 -34.16
CA VAL A 196 -4.39 -4.73 -32.74
C VAL A 196 -5.57 -3.85 -32.37
N LYS A 197 -6.77 -4.45 -32.29
CA LYS A 197 -7.99 -3.80 -31.76
C LYS A 197 -7.84 -3.55 -30.26
N PHE A 198 -7.70 -2.29 -29.85
CA PHE A 198 -7.73 -1.90 -28.44
C PHE A 198 -9.19 -1.72 -28.02
N ASN A 199 -9.77 -2.73 -27.36
CA ASN A 199 -11.16 -2.67 -26.90
C ASN A 199 -11.22 -2.13 -25.48
N SER A 200 -11.87 -0.98 -25.30
CA SER A 200 -12.24 -0.41 -24.01
C SER A 200 -13.35 -1.27 -23.39
N LYS A 201 -12.97 -2.31 -22.65
CA LYS A 201 -13.86 -3.06 -21.75
C LYS A 201 -13.15 -3.29 -20.43
N PHE A 202 -13.16 -2.26 -19.59
CA PHE A 202 -13.06 -2.46 -18.15
C PHE A 202 -14.45 -2.84 -17.63
N ASP A 203 -14.44 -3.81 -16.71
CA ASP A 203 -15.53 -4.30 -15.88
C ASP A 203 -16.54 -5.28 -16.52
N ASP A 204 -16.14 -6.56 -16.58
CA ASP A 204 -17.09 -7.69 -16.63
C ASP A 204 -16.61 -8.81 -15.65
N PRO A 205 -17.16 -8.91 -14.42
CA PRO A 205 -16.66 -9.82 -13.36
C PRO A 205 -16.85 -11.32 -13.65
N LYS A 206 -17.73 -11.68 -14.59
CA LYS A 206 -18.13 -13.09 -14.85
C LYS A 206 -17.09 -13.89 -15.64
N ARG A 207 -16.22 -13.23 -16.41
CA ARG A 207 -15.25 -13.93 -17.27
C ARG A 207 -14.06 -14.52 -16.50
N PHE A 208 -13.80 -14.03 -15.29
CA PHE A 208 -12.66 -14.46 -14.47
C PHE A 208 -12.97 -15.72 -13.65
N THR A 209 -14.24 -15.99 -13.35
CA THR A 209 -14.66 -17.20 -12.65
C THR A 209 -14.63 -18.41 -13.58
N GLU A 210 -15.14 -18.27 -14.82
CA GLU A 210 -15.15 -19.36 -15.82
C GLU A 210 -13.74 -19.85 -16.18
N GLN A 211 -12.77 -18.94 -16.32
CA GLN A 211 -11.38 -19.32 -16.61
C GLN A 211 -10.67 -20.01 -15.43
N ARG A 212 -11.11 -19.74 -14.19
CA ARG A 212 -10.58 -20.42 -13.00
C ARG A 212 -11.15 -21.83 -12.89
N ASP A 213 -12.44 -21.98 -13.17
CA ASP A 213 -13.15 -23.26 -13.07
C ASP A 213 -12.70 -24.25 -14.16
N GLU A 214 -12.46 -23.80 -15.40
CA GLU A 214 -11.87 -24.64 -16.45
C GLU A 214 -10.45 -25.12 -16.10
N LYS A 215 -9.62 -24.25 -15.49
CA LYS A 215 -8.26 -24.62 -15.09
C LYS A 215 -8.24 -25.62 -13.93
N ILE A 216 -9.20 -25.55 -13.02
CA ILE A 216 -9.35 -26.50 -11.92
C ILE A 216 -9.83 -27.85 -12.46
N LEU A 217 -10.81 -27.85 -13.37
CA LEU A 217 -11.35 -29.08 -13.96
C LEU A 217 -10.31 -29.81 -14.83
N LYS A 218 -9.46 -29.06 -15.55
CA LYS A 218 -8.38 -29.64 -16.37
C LYS A 218 -7.29 -30.30 -15.51
N ARG A 219 -6.89 -29.65 -14.40
CA ARG A 219 -5.93 -30.24 -13.45
C ARG A 219 -6.46 -31.49 -12.77
N LYS A 220 -7.77 -31.55 -12.49
CA LYS A 220 -8.41 -32.72 -11.88
C LYS A 220 -8.45 -33.92 -12.83
N ARG A 221 -8.68 -33.69 -14.13
CA ARG A 221 -8.60 -34.75 -15.16
C ARG A 221 -7.18 -35.24 -15.40
N GLU A 222 -6.19 -34.35 -15.38
CA GLU A 222 -4.77 -34.72 -15.54
C GLU A 222 -4.28 -35.60 -14.38
N SER A 223 -4.69 -35.31 -13.13
CA SER A 223 -4.36 -36.16 -11.97
C SER A 223 -5.05 -37.53 -11.98
N GLU A 224 -6.26 -37.64 -12.54
CA GLU A 224 -6.98 -38.92 -12.67
C GLU A 224 -6.37 -39.82 -13.77
N CYS A 225 -5.82 -39.23 -14.83
CA CYS A 225 -5.09 -39.97 -15.87
C CYS A 225 -3.72 -40.50 -15.40
N GLU A 226 -3.01 -39.77 -14.54
CA GLU A 226 -1.72 -40.21 -13.98
C GLU A 226 -1.89 -41.37 -12.98
N ALA A 227 -2.99 -41.41 -12.22
CA ALA A 227 -3.27 -42.49 -11.29
C ALA A 227 -3.59 -43.84 -11.99
N ASN A 228 -4.19 -43.81 -13.19
CA ASN A 228 -4.55 -45.03 -13.92
C ASN A 228 -3.40 -45.66 -14.74
N ASN A 229 -2.32 -44.92 -15.03
CA ASN A 229 -1.16 -45.44 -15.75
C ASN A 229 -0.08 -46.08 -14.86
N GLY A 230 -0.24 -46.04 -13.53
CA GLY A 230 0.70 -46.62 -12.57
C GLY A 230 0.50 -48.11 -12.27
N SER A 231 -0.54 -48.76 -12.81
CA SER A 231 -0.93 -50.14 -12.42
C SER A 231 -0.60 -51.23 -13.46
N LEU A 232 0.23 -50.97 -14.47
CA LEU A 232 0.74 -51.99 -15.41
C LEU A 232 2.26 -51.92 -15.55
N LYS A 233 2.98 -52.26 -14.48
CA LYS A 233 4.32 -52.87 -14.54
C LYS A 233 4.49 -53.82 -13.35
N GLN A 234 4.02 -55.05 -13.51
CA GLN A 234 4.60 -56.26 -12.93
C GLN A 234 5.00 -57.16 -14.08
#